data_AF-A0A062I6X4-F1
#
_entry.id   AF-A0A062I6X4-F1
#
_cell.length_a   1.000
_cell.length_b   1.000
_cell.length_c   1.000
_cell.angle_alpha   90.00
_cell.angle_beta   90.00
_cell.angle_gamma   90.00
#
_symmetry.space_group_name_H-M   'P 1'
#
loop_
_entity.id
_entity.type
_entity.pdbx_description
1 polymer ?
#
loop_
_entity_poly.entity_id
_entity_poly.type
_entity_poly.pdbx_seq_one_letter_code
_entity_poly.pdbx_strand_id
1 'polypeptide(L)' 'MSDKKIQRLAVLQDVRDHRITQVRAAEILNLSTRQITRLLQKLNQDGVSGLAHAS' A
#
# COMPACT_ATOMS: atom_id res chain seq x y z
N MET A 1 -3.44 -2.94 15.26
CA MET A 1 -3.62 -2.78 13.81
C MET A 1 -5.12 -2.64 13.56
N SER A 2 -5.56 -1.65 12.79
CA SER A 2 -6.97 -1.52 12.38
C SER A 2 -7.18 -2.25 11.05
N ASP A 3 -8.40 -2.70 10.75
CA ASP A 3 -8.76 -3.40 9.50
C ASP A 3 -8.28 -2.65 8.25
N LYS A 4 -8.30 -1.30 8.28
CA LYS A 4 -7.76 -0.46 7.21
C LYS A 4 -6.26 -0.66 6.97
N LYS A 5 -5.46 -0.89 8.03
CA LYS A 5 -4.01 -1.15 7.91
C LYS A 5 -3.75 -2.54 7.33
N ILE A 6 -4.55 -3.54 7.72
CA ILE A 6 -4.46 -4.90 7.16
C ILE A 6 -4.82 -4.89 5.67
N GLN A 7 -5.94 -4.27 5.30
CA GLN A 7 -6.36 -4.12 3.91
C GLN A 7 -5.31 -3.39 3.07
N ARG A 8 -4.77 -2.28 3.57
CA ARG A 8 -3.70 -1.54 2.88
C ARG A 8 -2.47 -2.40 2.64
N LEU A 9 -2.04 -3.17 3.64
CA LEU A 9 -0.88 -4.04 3.50
C LEU A 9 -1.11 -5.11 2.42
N ALA A 10 -2.27 -5.78 2.44
CA ALA A 10 -2.63 -6.79 1.44
C ALA A 10 -2.63 -6.21 0.03
N VAL A 11 -3.30 -5.06 -0.17
CA VAL A 11 -3.36 -4.41 -1.49
C VAL A 11 -1.98 -3.97 -2.00
N LEU A 12 -1.11 -3.46 -1.12
CA LEU A 12 0.26 -3.09 -1.51
C LEU A 12 1.12 -4.31 -1.84
N GLN A 13 0.93 -5.43 -1.15
CA GLN A 13 1.57 -6.70 -1.49
C GLN A 13 1.12 -7.21 -2.85
N ASP A 14 -0.18 -7.13 -3.17
CA ASP A 14 -0.69 -7.55 -4.48
C ASP A 14 -0.16 -6.69 -5.64
N VAL A 15 0.10 -5.40 -5.41
CA VAL A 15 0.78 -4.57 -6.41
C VAL A 15 2.24 -4.99 -6.60
N ARG A 16 2.94 -5.29 -5.51
CA ARG A 16 4.35 -5.73 -5.54
C ARG A 16 4.50 -7.10 -6.22
N ASP A 17 3.56 -7.99 -5.96
CA ASP A 17 3.50 -9.33 -6.56
C ASP A 17 2.92 -9.28 -8.00
N HIS A 18 2.70 -8.08 -8.54
CA HIS A 18 2.15 -7.83 -9.88
C HIS A 18 0.77 -8.47 -10.13
N ARG A 19 0.01 -8.79 -9.08
CA ARG A 19 -1.36 -9.31 -9.18
C ARG A 19 -2.36 -8.24 -9.60
N ILE A 20 -2.12 -6.99 -9.19
CA ILE A 20 -2.93 -5.83 -9.57
C ILE A 20 -2.06 -4.63 -9.93
N THR A 21 -2.62 -3.67 -10.67
CA THR A 21 -1.93 -2.42 -11.02
C THR A 21 -2.02 -1.38 -9.90
N GLN A 22 -1.11 -0.39 -9.91
CA GLN A 22 -1.19 0.77 -8.99
C GLN A 22 -2.49 1.57 -9.14
N VAL A 23 -3.06 1.63 -10.35
CA VAL A 23 -4.36 2.26 -10.61
C VAL A 23 -5.47 1.51 -9.89
N ARG A 24 -5.47 0.17 -10.00
CA ARG A 24 -6.47 -0.65 -9.31
C ARG A 24 -6.35 -0.57 -7.79
N ALA A 25 -5.12 -0.53 -7.26
CA ALA A 25 -4.89 -0.34 -5.83
C ALA A 25 -5.36 1.03 -5.32
N ALA A 26 -5.20 2.08 -6.12
CA ALA A 26 -5.68 3.43 -5.83
C ALA A 26 -7.21 3.45 -5.68
N GLU A 27 -7.93 2.77 -6.57
CA GLU A 27 -9.39 2.59 -6.48
C GLU A 27 -9.80 1.83 -5.20
N ILE A 28 -9.15 0.70 -4.90
CA ILE A 28 -9.49 -0.15 -3.73
C ILE A 28 -9.27 0.60 -2.42
N LEU A 29 -8.17 1.35 -2.32
CA LEU A 29 -7.80 2.06 -1.08
C LEU A 29 -8.39 3.46 -1.00
N ASN A 30 -9.12 3.91 -2.03
CA ASN A 30 -9.60 5.28 -2.18
C ASN A 30 -8.47 6.31 -1.99
N LEU A 31 -7.37 6.10 -2.70
CA LEU A 31 -6.17 6.94 -2.70
C LEU A 31 -5.82 7.36 -4.14
N SER A 32 -4.94 8.34 -4.28
CA SER A 32 -4.29 8.62 -5.57
C SER A 32 -3.19 7.62 -5.87
N THR A 33 -2.92 7.39 -7.16
CA THR A 33 -1.78 6.58 -7.62
C THR A 33 -0.44 7.06 -7.04
N ARG A 34 -0.25 8.39 -6.89
CA ARG A 34 0.94 8.96 -6.23
C ARG A 34 1.08 8.52 -4.77
N GLN A 35 -0.03 8.45 -4.02
CA GLN A 35 -0.02 7.93 -2.66
C GLN A 35 0.32 6.44 -2.64
N ILE A 36 -0.15 5.65 -3.62
CA ILE A 36 0.25 4.25 -3.78
C ILE A 36 1.76 4.14 -4.02
N THR A 37 2.32 4.92 -4.95
CA THR A 37 3.76 4.93 -5.22
C THR A 37 4.59 5.23 -3.97
N ARG A 38 4.18 6.25 -3.20
CA ARG A 38 4.85 6.61 -1.94
C ARG A 38 4.76 5.50 -0.89
N LEU A 39 3.61 4.83 -0.79
CA LEU A 39 3.43 3.71 0.14
C LEU A 39 4.28 2.50 -0.26
N LEU A 40 4.41 2.21 -1.55
CA LEU A 40 5.29 1.15 -2.05
C LEU A 40 6.76 1.46 -1.78
N GLN A 41 7.20 2.71 -2.02
CA GLN A 41 8.56 3.15 -1.68
C GLN A 41 8.85 2.94 -0.19
N LYS A 42 7.91 3.34 0.68
CA LYS A 42 8.06 3.18 2.12
C LYS A 42 8.08 1.70 2.54
N LEU A 43 7.24 0.87 1.93
CA LEU A 43 7.24 -0.58 2.15
C LEU A 43 8.56 -1.23 1.72
N ASN A 44 9.17 -0.75 0.63
CA ASN A 44 10.45 -1.27 0.15
C ASN A 44 11.65 -0.80 0.99
N GLN A 45 11.59 0.40 1.56
CA GLN A 45 12.66 0.96 2.39
C GLN A 45 12.63 0.43 3.83
N ASP A 46 11.46 0.43 4.45
CA ASP A 46 11.32 0.21 5.89
C ASP A 46 10.59 -1.11 6.22
N GLY A 47 10.22 -1.89 5.19
CA GLY A 47 9.34 -3.05 5.35
C GLY A 47 7.97 -2.68 5.92
N VAL A 48 7.34 -3.61 6.62
CA VAL A 48 6.02 -3.41 7.25
C VAL A 48 6.07 -2.31 8.33
N SER A 49 7.24 -2.09 8.95
CA SER A 49 7.46 -1.07 9.97
C SER A 49 7.25 0.35 9.44
N GLY A 50 7.60 0.62 8.18
CA GLY A 50 7.35 1.93 7.55
C GLY A 50 5.88 2.28 7.44
N LEU A 51 5.02 1.29 7.22
CA LEU A 51 3.58 1.50 7.09
C LEU A 51 2.88 1.75 8.44
N ALA A 52 3.53 1.42 9.57
CA ALA A 52 2.98 1.63 10.90
C ALA A 52 2.83 3.12 11.26
N HIS A 53 3.79 3.95 10.84
CA HIS A 53 3.88 5.38 11.16
C HIS A 53 3.14 6.31 10.18
N ALA A 54 2.57 5.79 9.09
CA ALA A 54 1.70 6.55 8.20
C ALA A 54 0.27 6.55 8.77
N SER A 55 0.11 7.20 9.93
CA SER A 55 -1.19 7.43 10.58
C SER A 55 -1.57 8.90 10.42
#